data_AF-A0A2A5Y411-F1
#
_entry.id   AF-A0A2A5Y411-F1
#
_cell.length_a   1.000
_cell.length_b   1.000
_cell.length_c   1.000
_cell.angle_alpha   90.00
_cell.angle_beta   90.00
_cell.angle_gamma   90.00
#
_symmetry.space_group_name_H-M   'P 1'
#
loop_
_entity.id
_entity.type
_entity.pdbx_description
1 polymer ?
#
loop_
_entity_poly.entity_id
_entity_poly.type
_entity_poly.pdbx_seq_one_letter_code
_entity_poly.pdbx_strand_id
1 'polypeptide(L)'
;MYEPKNYTKPLPIRFFGALFALLLLSQITPIVLWAQNTTISQPRPTDQIIAQVNDRVILKSDIDKDVRTYILQNRIYGQSIPFSEALWFNFLENSVENFILLEKAKIDSVIIPDDRVNRAMDQRIQQEIMQRGSEQALERAYGKPVIQLREEYREDFREQMTTEQVRQTYLSGVTITRPEVAEFFESIPKDSLPTIPEQVALSQIVIIPPAKSDAKEAARFFAESLRDSILVY
;
A
#
# COMPACT_ATOMS: atom_id res chain seq x y z
N MET A 1 -1.80 63.64 -55.78
CA MET A 1 -2.18 64.19 -54.47
C MET A 1 -0.92 64.18 -53.61
N TYR A 2 -0.36 65.38 -53.46
CA TYR A 2 0.70 65.87 -52.57
C TYR A 2 1.59 64.87 -51.76
N GLU A 3 2.85 64.81 -52.24
CA GLU A 3 4.16 65.02 -51.56
C GLU A 3 4.12 66.16 -50.48
N PRO A 4 5.15 66.50 -49.66
CA PRO A 4 6.55 66.02 -49.52
C PRO A 4 6.92 65.60 -48.08
N LYS A 5 7.92 64.74 -47.85
CA LYS A 5 9.39 65.02 -47.80
C LYS A 5 9.78 66.20 -46.89
N ASN A 6 10.76 65.98 -46.03
CA ASN A 6 12.09 66.58 -46.17
C ASN A 6 12.94 66.23 -44.92
N TYR A 7 14.02 65.46 -45.07
CA TYR A 7 15.35 65.92 -45.52
C TYR A 7 15.95 66.92 -44.53
N THR A 8 17.00 66.58 -43.78
CA THR A 8 18.44 66.75 -44.13
C THR A 8 19.13 67.11 -42.80
N LYS A 9 20.41 66.94 -42.53
CA LYS A 9 21.57 66.27 -43.11
C LYS A 9 22.61 66.24 -41.96
N PRO A 10 23.66 65.41 -42.05
CA PRO A 10 24.59 65.13 -40.97
C PRO A 10 25.89 65.97 -41.07
N LEU A 11 26.84 65.62 -40.18
CA LEU A 11 28.31 65.83 -40.22
C LEU A 11 28.82 67.14 -39.55
N PRO A 12 30.11 67.24 -39.14
CA PRO A 12 31.06 66.17 -38.78
C PRO A 12 32.13 66.52 -37.69
N ILE A 13 32.99 65.52 -37.40
CA ILE A 13 34.47 65.63 -37.32
C ILE A 13 35.13 66.17 -36.03
N ARG A 14 35.98 65.27 -35.47
CA ARG A 14 37.32 65.44 -34.85
C ARG A 14 37.39 66.30 -33.56
N PHE A 15 38.13 65.90 -32.53
CA PHE A 15 39.58 65.94 -32.45
C PHE A 15 40.07 65.25 -31.16
N PHE A 16 41.25 64.62 -31.25
CA PHE A 16 42.38 64.72 -30.31
C PHE A 16 42.04 65.16 -28.87
N GLY A 17 42.36 64.40 -27.83
CA GLY A 17 43.71 63.96 -27.50
C GLY A 17 43.97 64.35 -26.03
N ALA A 18 44.76 63.51 -25.36
CA ALA A 18 45.57 63.80 -24.16
C ALA A 18 45.09 64.85 -23.14
N LEU A 19 44.74 64.41 -21.93
CA LEU A 19 45.22 64.98 -20.66
C LEU A 19 44.75 64.03 -19.54
N PHE A 20 45.62 63.20 -18.97
CA PHE A 20 46.51 63.53 -17.86
C PHE A 20 45.77 64.06 -16.62
N ALA A 21 45.68 63.18 -15.64
CA ALA A 21 45.84 63.43 -14.21
C ALA A 21 44.73 64.13 -13.40
N LEU A 22 44.34 63.41 -12.34
CA LEU A 22 44.06 63.89 -10.98
C LEU A 22 42.76 64.67 -10.73
N LEU A 23 41.73 63.92 -10.33
CA LEU A 23 40.64 64.37 -9.45
C LEU A 23 40.40 63.22 -8.45
N LEU A 24 41.13 63.21 -7.33
CA LEU A 24 40.70 63.67 -6.00
C LEU A 24 39.48 62.90 -5.42
N LEU A 25 39.79 62.07 -4.43
CA LEU A 25 39.00 61.70 -3.25
C LEU A 25 37.45 61.81 -3.33
N SER A 26 36.78 60.67 -3.48
CA SER A 26 35.68 60.24 -2.58
C SER A 26 35.09 58.91 -3.07
N GLN A 27 35.48 57.80 -2.46
CA GLN A 27 34.68 56.57 -2.42
C GLN A 27 34.92 55.90 -1.07
N ILE A 28 34.22 56.39 -0.05
CA ILE A 28 33.95 55.58 1.14
C ILE A 28 32.76 54.72 0.73
N THR A 29 33.02 53.52 0.24
CA THR A 29 31.99 52.49 0.10
C THR A 29 31.60 52.06 1.50
N PRO A 30 30.35 52.28 1.98
CA PRO A 30 29.91 51.63 3.19
C PRO A 30 29.87 50.13 2.90
N ILE A 31 30.66 49.36 3.64
CA ILE A 31 30.57 47.91 3.68
C ILE A 31 29.20 47.60 4.28
N VAL A 32 28.21 47.39 3.41
CA VAL A 32 26.95 46.77 3.81
C VAL A 32 27.29 45.33 4.17
N LEU A 33 27.42 45.07 5.48
CA LEU A 33 27.39 43.72 6.01
C LEU A 33 26.06 43.12 5.58
N TRP A 34 26.10 42.27 4.56
CA TRP A 34 25.06 41.29 4.34
C TRP A 34 25.08 40.37 5.55
N ALA A 35 24.21 40.66 6.52
CA ALA A 35 23.91 39.76 7.60
C ALA A 35 23.53 38.42 6.96
N GLN A 36 24.41 37.44 7.11
CA GLN A 36 24.09 36.08 6.72
C GLN A 36 22.94 35.68 7.63
N ASN A 37 21.73 35.60 7.05
CA ASN A 37 20.59 34.99 7.70
C ASN A 37 20.98 33.54 7.96
N THR A 38 21.52 33.27 9.15
CA THR A 38 21.66 31.92 9.67
C THR A 38 20.26 31.35 9.66
N THR A 39 20.00 30.49 8.69
CA THR A 39 18.79 29.69 8.64
C THR A 39 18.86 28.85 9.91
N ILE A 40 18.14 29.28 10.94
CA ILE A 40 17.85 28.47 12.11
C ILE A 40 17.17 27.24 11.53
N SER A 41 17.93 26.14 11.42
CA SER A 41 17.37 24.84 11.11
C SER A 41 16.29 24.62 12.15
N GLN A 42 15.03 24.63 11.71
CA GLN A 42 13.91 24.25 12.57
C GLN A 42 14.30 22.93 13.23
N PRO A 43 14.19 22.81 14.57
CA PRO A 43 14.48 21.56 15.24
C PRO A 43 13.73 20.45 14.52
N ARG A 44 14.44 19.52 13.88
CA ARG A 44 13.80 18.33 13.34
C ARG A 44 13.11 17.68 14.53
N PRO A 45 11.79 17.45 14.49
CA PRO A 45 11.12 16.77 15.59
C PRO A 45 11.85 15.44 15.77
N THR A 46 12.58 15.33 16.87
CA THR A 46 13.27 14.09 17.24
C THR A 46 12.17 13.11 17.58
N ASP A 47 12.28 11.89 17.08
CA ASP A 47 11.27 10.88 17.35
C ASP A 47 11.15 10.65 18.86
N GLN A 48 9.91 10.55 19.32
CA GLN A 48 9.60 10.50 20.74
C GLN A 48 9.35 9.06 21.15
N ILE A 49 9.99 8.65 22.24
CA ILE A 49 9.68 7.38 22.90
C ILE A 49 8.40 7.58 23.71
N ILE A 50 7.38 6.77 23.42
CA ILE A 50 6.08 6.86 24.10
C ILE A 50 5.82 5.69 25.05
N ALA A 51 6.49 4.56 24.84
CA ALA A 51 6.45 3.42 25.75
C ALA A 51 7.72 2.56 25.62
N GLN A 52 8.01 1.78 26.66
CA GLN A 52 9.09 0.81 26.69
C GLN A 52 8.56 -0.50 27.30
N VAL A 53 8.82 -1.62 26.64
CA VAL A 53 8.44 -2.97 27.08
C VAL A 53 9.71 -3.81 27.14
N ASN A 54 10.24 -4.00 28.35
CA ASN A 54 11.56 -4.58 28.59
C ASN A 54 12.65 -3.85 27.77
N ASP A 55 13.31 -4.56 26.85
CA ASP A 55 14.37 -4.03 26.01
C ASP A 55 13.86 -3.36 24.72
N ARG A 56 12.56 -3.47 24.43
CA ARG A 56 11.95 -2.89 23.23
C ARG A 56 11.33 -1.53 23.52
N VAL A 57 11.45 -0.62 22.57
CA VAL A 57 10.97 0.75 22.65
C VAL A 57 9.92 0.98 21.58
N ILE A 58 8.82 1.65 21.94
CA ILE A 58 7.76 2.05 21.02
C ILE A 58 7.91 3.56 20.75
N LEU A 59 8.07 3.90 19.49
CA LEU A 59 8.20 5.28 19.03
C LEU A 59 6.84 5.84 18.63
N LYS A 60 6.69 7.16 18.80
CA LYS A 60 5.48 7.87 18.38
C LYS A 60 5.29 7.77 16.86
N SER A 61 6.37 7.90 16.10
CA SER A 61 6.30 7.90 14.64
C SER A 61 5.79 6.56 14.08
N ASP A 62 6.10 5.44 14.74
CA ASP A 62 5.64 4.10 14.37
C ASP A 62 4.11 4.00 14.52
N ILE A 63 3.57 4.37 15.68
CA ILE A 63 2.12 4.36 15.91
C ILE A 63 1.39 5.33 14.96
N ASP A 64 1.94 6.53 14.76
CA ASP A 64 1.38 7.50 13.81
C ASP A 64 1.34 6.94 12.38
N LYS A 65 2.37 6.19 11.97
CA LYS A 65 2.47 5.54 10.66
C LYS A 65 1.47 4.41 10.53
N ASP A 66 1.29 3.59 11.56
CA ASP A 66 0.37 2.46 11.55
C ASP A 66 -1.09 2.93 11.49
N VAL A 67 -1.46 3.92 12.32
CA VAL A 67 -2.79 4.54 12.30
C VAL A 67 -3.07 5.17 10.92
N ARG A 68 -2.10 5.88 10.34
CA ARG A 68 -2.26 6.47 9.01
C ARG A 68 -2.46 5.39 7.95
N THR A 69 -1.67 4.32 8.00
CA THR A 69 -1.74 3.20 7.08
C THR A 69 -3.08 2.47 7.17
N TYR A 70 -3.61 2.30 8.39
CA TYR A 70 -4.94 1.74 8.64
C TYR A 70 -6.06 2.61 8.06
N ILE A 71 -6.02 3.93 8.27
CA ILE A 71 -7.01 4.87 7.71
C ILE A 71 -6.99 4.84 6.18
N LEU A 72 -5.80 4.82 5.57
CA LEU A 72 -5.65 4.78 4.11
C LEU A 72 -6.20 3.47 3.52
N GLN A 73 -5.95 2.33 4.16
CA GLN A 73 -6.48 1.04 3.71
C GLN A 73 -8.01 1.00 3.75
N ASN A 74 -8.63 1.47 4.83
CA ASN A 74 -10.10 1.46 4.94
C ASN A 74 -10.78 2.37 3.91
N ARG A 75 -10.14 3.48 3.54
CA ARG A 75 -10.64 4.36 2.47
C ARG A 75 -10.73 3.66 1.11
N ILE A 76 -9.82 2.73 0.82
CA ILE A 76 -9.85 1.93 -0.42
C ILE A 76 -11.13 1.06 -0.47
N TYR A 77 -11.59 0.58 0.69
CA TYR A 77 -12.82 -0.20 0.82
C TYR A 77 -14.08 0.67 0.97
N GLY A 78 -13.99 1.98 0.72
CA GLY A 78 -15.12 2.92 0.84
C GLY A 78 -15.50 3.27 2.28
N GLN A 79 -14.71 2.85 3.27
CA GLN A 79 -14.92 3.18 4.68
C GLN A 79 -14.06 4.38 5.07
N SER A 80 -14.70 5.49 5.46
CA SER A 80 -13.98 6.66 5.96
C SER A 80 -13.89 6.62 7.48
N ILE A 81 -12.81 6.04 8.00
CA ILE A 81 -12.49 6.07 9.43
C ILE A 81 -11.70 7.36 9.72
N PRO A 82 -12.25 8.32 10.49
CA PRO A 82 -11.48 9.50 10.89
C PRO A 82 -10.43 9.13 11.93
N PHE A 83 -9.38 9.95 12.01
CA PHE A 83 -8.46 9.86 13.14
C PHE A 83 -9.21 10.18 14.44
N SER A 84 -8.97 9.39 15.48
CA SER A 84 -9.41 9.68 16.84
C SER A 84 -8.31 9.30 17.83
N GLU A 85 -8.31 9.96 18.98
CA GLU A 85 -7.36 9.67 20.06
C GLU A 85 -7.54 8.23 20.57
N ALA A 86 -8.79 7.77 20.69
CA ALA A 86 -9.09 6.37 21.05
C ALA A 86 -8.51 5.37 20.03
N LEU A 87 -8.61 5.66 18.73
CA LEU A 87 -8.00 4.82 17.69
C LEU A 87 -6.48 4.78 17.87
N TRP A 88 -5.85 5.93 18.10
CA TRP A 88 -4.41 5.99 18.32
C TRP A 88 -3.97 5.19 19.55
N PHE A 89 -4.69 5.32 20.67
CA PHE A 89 -4.42 4.53 21.87
C PHE A 89 -4.62 3.03 21.66
N ASN A 90 -5.64 2.61 20.90
CA ASN A 90 -5.81 1.19 20.56
C ASN A 90 -4.59 0.64 19.80
N PHE A 91 -4.01 1.42 18.88
CA PHE A 91 -2.78 0.99 18.17
C PHE A 91 -1.58 0.90 19.11
N LEU A 92 -1.43 1.86 20.02
CA LEU A 92 -0.40 1.80 21.06
C LEU A 92 -0.56 0.55 21.95
N GLU A 93 -1.78 0.29 22.42
CA GLU A 93 -2.09 -0.88 23.24
C GLU A 93 -1.78 -2.19 22.50
N ASN A 94 -2.23 -2.32 21.25
CA ASN A 94 -1.90 -3.47 20.40
C ASN A 94 -0.37 -3.64 20.23
N SER A 95 0.38 -2.55 20.07
CA SER A 95 1.84 -2.61 19.97
C SER A 95 2.49 -3.10 21.26
N VAL A 96 1.99 -2.63 22.42
CA VAL A 96 2.45 -3.08 23.74
C VAL A 96 2.14 -4.57 23.94
N GLU A 97 0.92 -4.99 23.63
CA GLU A 97 0.49 -6.39 23.72
C GLU A 97 1.35 -7.31 22.84
N ASN A 98 1.62 -6.89 21.60
CA ASN A 98 2.49 -7.65 20.69
C ASN A 98 3.88 -7.87 21.28
N PHE A 99 4.48 -6.85 21.88
CA PHE A 99 5.79 -6.98 22.54
C PHE A 99 5.73 -7.88 23.77
N ILE A 100 4.65 -7.80 24.56
CA ILE A 100 4.43 -8.74 25.68
C ILE A 100 4.34 -10.19 25.17
N LEU A 101 3.61 -10.43 24.08
CA LEU A 101 3.49 -11.75 23.47
C LEU A 101 4.83 -12.26 22.92
N LEU A 102 5.66 -11.40 22.35
CA LEU A 102 7.01 -11.79 21.90
C LEU A 102 7.91 -12.18 23.07
N GLU A 103 7.87 -11.45 24.18
CA GLU A 103 8.62 -11.83 25.38
C GLU A 103 8.10 -13.14 25.98
N LYS A 104 6.78 -13.34 25.95
CA LYS A 104 6.18 -14.61 26.36
C LYS A 104 6.60 -15.77 25.46
N ALA A 105 6.68 -15.55 24.14
CA ALA A 105 7.17 -16.53 23.19
C ALA A 105 8.59 -17.00 23.51
N LYS A 106 9.48 -16.06 23.90
CA LYS A 106 10.85 -16.39 24.32
C LYS A 106 10.87 -17.26 25.57
N ILE A 107 10.05 -16.92 26.56
CA ILE A 107 9.93 -17.69 27.82
C ILE A 107 9.41 -19.10 27.54
N ASP A 108 8.39 -19.22 26.69
CA ASP A 108 7.74 -20.49 26.35
C ASP A 108 8.44 -21.24 25.21
N SER A 109 9.57 -20.73 24.73
CA SER A 109 10.38 -21.31 23.65
C SER A 109 9.60 -21.58 22.36
N VAL A 110 8.67 -20.68 22.00
CA VAL A 110 7.93 -20.73 20.74
C VAL A 110 8.83 -20.18 19.63
N ILE A 111 9.34 -21.08 18.78
CA ILE A 111 10.25 -20.73 17.68
C ILE A 111 9.59 -21.09 16.35
N ILE A 112 9.54 -20.13 15.43
CA ILE A 112 9.07 -20.35 14.06
C ILE A 112 10.28 -20.66 13.16
N PRO A 113 10.31 -21.83 12.49
CA PRO A 113 11.42 -22.18 11.63
C PRO A 113 11.40 -21.38 10.33
N ASP A 114 12.60 -21.12 9.80
CA ASP A 114 12.82 -20.27 8.62
C ASP A 114 12.06 -20.71 7.37
N ASP A 115 11.88 -22.01 7.18
CA ASP A 115 11.13 -22.58 6.05
C ASP A 115 9.64 -22.20 6.12
N ARG A 116 9.07 -22.11 7.33
CA ARG A 116 7.69 -21.65 7.54
C ARG A 116 7.57 -20.15 7.24
N VAL A 117 8.53 -19.33 7.71
CA VAL A 117 8.57 -17.89 7.41
C VAL A 117 8.67 -17.64 5.92
N ASN A 118 9.60 -18.32 5.24
CA ASN A 118 9.83 -18.15 3.80
C ASN A 118 8.59 -18.51 2.98
N ARG A 119 7.94 -19.65 3.28
CA ARG A 119 6.69 -20.05 2.59
C ARG A 119 5.56 -19.05 2.80
N ALA A 120 5.39 -18.55 4.01
CA ALA A 120 4.34 -17.59 4.32
C ALA A 120 4.61 -16.21 3.68
N MET A 121 5.87 -15.77 3.62
CA MET A 121 6.26 -14.58 2.86
C MET A 121 6.02 -14.75 1.35
N ASP A 122 6.39 -15.90 0.78
CA ASP A 122 6.13 -16.17 -0.64
C ASP A 122 4.63 -16.07 -0.95
N GLN A 123 3.79 -16.66 -0.11
CA GLN A 123 2.33 -16.54 -0.23
C GLN A 123 1.86 -15.09 -0.13
N ARG A 124 2.39 -14.31 0.82
CA ARG A 124 2.02 -12.90 0.99
C ARG A 124 2.42 -12.07 -0.23
N ILE A 125 3.63 -12.28 -0.76
CA ILE A 125 4.11 -11.58 -1.95
C ILE A 125 3.25 -11.94 -3.16
N GLN A 126 2.91 -13.22 -3.35
CA GLN A 126 2.02 -13.62 -4.43
C GLN A 126 0.64 -12.96 -4.33
N GLN A 127 0.09 -12.81 -3.12
CA GLN A 127 -1.16 -12.06 -2.92
C GLN A 127 -1.02 -10.58 -3.31
N GLU A 128 0.07 -9.92 -2.93
CA GLU A 128 0.35 -8.53 -3.31
C GLU A 128 0.56 -8.38 -4.83
N ILE A 129 1.24 -9.33 -5.47
CA ILE A 129 1.41 -9.36 -6.93
C ILE A 129 0.05 -9.49 -7.62
N MET A 130 -0.82 -10.39 -7.15
CA MET A 130 -2.17 -10.55 -7.71
C MET A 130 -3.01 -9.29 -7.55
N GLN A 131 -2.93 -8.61 -6.40
CA GLN A 131 -3.66 -7.36 -6.16
C GLN A 131 -3.15 -6.19 -7.02
N ARG A 132 -1.84 -6.14 -7.30
CA ARG A 132 -1.21 -5.06 -8.09
C ARG A 132 -1.08 -5.39 -9.57
N GLY A 133 -1.33 -6.63 -9.96
CA GLY A 133 -1.32 -7.15 -11.33
C GLY A 133 0.03 -7.65 -11.86
N SER A 134 1.16 -7.24 -11.28
CA SER A 134 2.49 -7.74 -11.70
C SER A 134 3.55 -7.51 -10.64
N GLU A 135 4.64 -8.29 -10.73
CA GLU A 135 5.82 -8.12 -9.88
C GLU A 135 6.47 -6.75 -10.10
N GLN A 136 6.60 -6.30 -11.34
CA GLN A 136 7.17 -4.98 -11.63
C GLN A 136 6.30 -3.82 -11.11
N ALA A 137 4.99 -4.01 -10.96
CA ALA A 137 4.12 -3.02 -10.32
C ALA A 137 4.35 -2.97 -8.80
N LEU A 138 4.60 -4.11 -8.16
CA LEU A 138 4.97 -4.17 -6.74
C LEU A 138 6.32 -3.49 -6.50
N GLU A 139 7.35 -3.82 -7.28
CA GLU A 139 8.68 -3.21 -7.14
C GLU A 139 8.64 -1.70 -7.36
N ARG A 140 7.88 -1.21 -8.35
CA ARG A 140 7.69 0.23 -8.59
C ARG A 140 6.96 0.92 -7.44
N ALA A 141 6.01 0.25 -6.79
CA ALA A 141 5.27 0.83 -5.67
C ALA A 141 6.16 1.03 -4.42
N TYR A 142 7.08 0.09 -4.18
CA TYR A 142 8.00 0.15 -3.04
C TYR A 142 9.36 0.76 -3.37
N GLY A 143 9.67 0.97 -4.65
CA GLY A 143 10.96 1.47 -5.13
C GLY A 143 12.14 0.52 -4.88
N LYS A 144 11.86 -0.76 -4.62
CA LYS A 144 12.83 -1.79 -4.23
C LYS A 144 12.51 -3.12 -4.92
N PRO A 145 13.51 -3.95 -5.24
CA PRO A 145 13.27 -5.28 -5.78
C PRO A 145 12.61 -6.18 -4.74
N VAL A 146 11.82 -7.16 -5.19
CA VAL A 146 11.09 -8.08 -4.29
C VAL A 146 12.03 -8.83 -3.34
N ILE A 147 13.22 -9.19 -3.81
CA ILE A 147 14.24 -9.87 -3.00
C ILE A 147 14.67 -9.00 -1.80
N GLN A 148 14.81 -7.69 -2.00
CA GLN A 148 15.19 -6.79 -0.91
C GLN A 148 14.03 -6.60 0.07
N LEU A 149 12.80 -6.51 -0.43
CA LEU A 149 11.60 -6.45 0.44
C LEU A 149 11.49 -7.70 1.31
N ARG A 150 11.75 -8.88 0.75
CA ARG A 150 11.76 -10.14 1.50
C ARG A 150 12.73 -10.09 2.67
N GLU A 151 13.94 -9.62 2.44
CA GLU A 151 14.96 -9.58 3.49
C GLU A 151 14.63 -8.57 4.58
N GLU A 152 14.16 -7.38 4.19
CA GLU A 152 13.81 -6.30 5.11
C GLU A 152 12.64 -6.68 6.03
N TYR A 153 11.60 -7.32 5.49
CA TYR A 153 10.40 -7.69 6.26
C TYR A 153 10.48 -9.07 6.91
N ARG A 154 11.56 -9.83 6.72
CA ARG A 154 11.66 -11.21 7.18
C ARG A 154 11.52 -11.33 8.71
N GLU A 155 12.24 -10.47 9.43
CA GLU A 155 12.23 -10.47 10.88
C GLU A 155 10.87 -10.01 11.43
N ASP A 156 10.34 -8.90 10.93
CA ASP A 156 9.01 -8.40 11.30
C ASP A 156 7.93 -9.47 11.07
N PHE A 157 8.00 -10.18 9.95
CA PHE A 157 7.06 -11.25 9.62
C PHE A 157 7.22 -12.46 10.54
N ARG A 158 8.45 -12.82 10.92
CA ARG A 158 8.71 -13.87 11.92
C ARG A 158 8.13 -13.48 13.28
N GLU A 159 8.30 -12.23 13.70
CA GLU A 159 7.73 -11.71 14.95
C GLU A 159 6.19 -11.82 14.94
N GLN A 160 5.54 -11.38 13.86
CA GLN A 160 4.08 -11.51 13.69
C GLN A 160 3.61 -12.97 13.74
N MET A 161 4.31 -13.88 13.06
CA MET A 161 3.97 -15.30 13.11
C MET A 161 4.14 -15.89 14.51
N THR A 162 5.13 -15.39 15.26
CA THR A 162 5.42 -15.85 16.62
C THR A 162 4.31 -15.41 17.58
N THR A 163 3.89 -14.14 17.53
CA THR A 163 2.78 -13.64 18.37
C THR A 163 1.47 -14.36 18.07
N GLU A 164 1.17 -14.63 16.80
CA GLU A 164 -0.02 -15.36 16.41
C GLU A 164 0.02 -16.81 16.90
N GLN A 165 1.17 -17.49 16.83
CA GLN A 165 1.34 -18.85 17.35
C GLN A 165 1.13 -18.91 18.86
N VAL A 166 1.63 -17.91 19.61
CA VAL A 166 1.38 -17.80 21.06
C VAL A 166 -0.11 -17.63 21.33
N ARG A 167 -0.76 -16.67 20.66
CA ARG A 167 -2.21 -16.43 20.81
C ARG A 167 -3.02 -17.70 20.51
N GLN A 168 -2.71 -18.40 19.42
CA GLN A 168 -3.38 -19.64 19.05
C GLN A 168 -3.21 -20.73 20.10
N THR A 169 -2.03 -20.83 20.72
CA THR A 169 -1.76 -21.80 21.79
C THR A 169 -2.67 -21.55 22.99
N TYR A 170 -2.84 -20.30 23.39
CA TYR A 170 -3.78 -19.95 24.48
C TYR A 170 -5.24 -20.19 24.12
N LEU A 171 -5.65 -19.85 22.90
CA LEU A 171 -7.02 -20.07 22.42
C LEU A 171 -7.36 -21.56 22.29
N SER A 172 -6.37 -22.43 22.01
CA SER A 172 -6.59 -23.87 21.85
C SER A 172 -7.08 -24.58 23.12
N GLY A 173 -6.86 -23.97 24.30
CA GLY A 173 -7.38 -24.48 25.57
C GLY A 173 -8.85 -24.15 25.83
N VAL A 174 -9.46 -23.27 25.03
CA VAL A 174 -10.85 -22.83 25.22
C VAL A 174 -11.80 -23.83 24.56
N THR A 175 -12.64 -24.49 25.36
CA THR A 175 -13.69 -25.39 24.87
C THR A 175 -15.03 -24.71 24.97
N ILE A 176 -15.75 -24.63 23.85
CA ILE A 176 -17.10 -24.05 23.80
C ILE A 176 -18.13 -25.16 24.04
N THR A 177 -19.03 -24.95 24.99
CA THR A 177 -20.06 -25.93 25.39
C THR A 177 -21.40 -25.68 24.69
N ARG A 178 -22.23 -26.72 24.56
CA ARG A 178 -23.57 -26.59 23.96
C ARG A 178 -24.47 -25.57 24.67
N PRO A 179 -24.52 -25.51 26.02
CA PRO A 179 -25.31 -24.51 26.73
C PRO A 179 -24.89 -23.07 26.40
N GLU A 180 -23.59 -22.78 26.35
CA GLU A 180 -23.07 -21.45 25.98
C GLU A 180 -23.47 -21.05 24.55
N VAL A 181 -23.45 -22.01 23.62
CA VAL A 181 -23.91 -21.77 22.24
C VAL A 181 -25.40 -21.46 22.22
N ALA A 182 -26.22 -22.20 22.96
CA ALA A 182 -27.66 -21.93 23.05
C ALA A 182 -27.94 -20.55 23.64
N GLU A 183 -27.27 -20.20 24.76
CA GLU A 183 -27.38 -18.88 25.39
C GLU A 183 -26.97 -17.75 24.44
N PHE A 184 -25.87 -17.93 23.69
CA PHE A 184 -25.44 -16.96 22.68
C PHE A 184 -26.53 -16.72 21.63
N PHE A 185 -27.11 -17.78 21.05
CA PHE A 185 -28.17 -17.64 20.04
C PHE A 185 -29.48 -17.08 20.61
N GLU A 186 -29.83 -17.39 21.85
CA GLU A 186 -31.01 -16.83 22.53
C GLU A 186 -30.84 -15.34 22.88
N SER A 187 -29.60 -14.88 23.08
CA SER A 187 -29.29 -13.47 23.34
C SER A 187 -29.41 -12.55 22.11
N ILE A 188 -29.42 -13.11 20.90
CA ILE A 188 -29.53 -12.34 19.66
C ILE A 188 -30.98 -11.83 19.51
N PRO A 189 -31.20 -10.51 19.36
CA PRO A 189 -32.55 -9.98 19.12
C PRO A 189 -33.18 -10.61 17.89
N LYS A 190 -34.44 -11.05 18.01
CA LYS A 190 -35.17 -11.72 16.90
C LYS A 190 -35.26 -10.85 15.64
N ASP A 191 -35.25 -9.54 15.80
CA ASP A 191 -35.32 -8.55 14.71
C ASP A 191 -33.99 -8.42 13.94
N SER A 192 -32.90 -9.01 14.44
CA SER A 192 -31.55 -8.99 13.83
C SER A 192 -31.16 -10.35 13.23
N LEU A 193 -32.05 -11.34 13.26
CA LEU A 193 -31.78 -12.64 12.64
C LEU A 193 -31.87 -12.50 11.11
N PRO A 194 -30.87 -12.97 10.35
CA PRO A 194 -30.93 -12.98 8.90
C PRO A 194 -32.12 -13.83 8.45
N THR A 195 -32.96 -13.30 7.56
CA THR A 195 -34.00 -14.09 6.91
C THR A 195 -33.32 -15.14 6.05
N ILE A 196 -33.42 -16.41 6.45
CA ILE A 196 -32.97 -17.51 5.60
C ILE A 196 -33.93 -17.55 4.40
N PRO A 197 -33.43 -17.44 3.16
CA PRO A 197 -34.30 -17.53 2.00
C PRO A 197 -34.99 -18.88 1.98
N GLU A 198 -36.25 -18.90 1.54
CA GLU A 198 -37.01 -20.14 1.39
C GLU A 198 -36.24 -21.11 0.50
N GLN A 199 -35.96 -22.30 1.02
CA GLN A 199 -35.33 -23.37 0.26
C GLN A 199 -36.43 -24.23 -0.36
N VAL A 200 -36.41 -24.36 -1.69
CA VAL A 200 -37.32 -25.25 -2.41
C VAL A 200 -36.58 -26.48 -2.90
N ALA A 201 -37.14 -27.66 -2.66
CA ALA A 201 -36.64 -28.90 -3.23
C ALA A 201 -37.24 -29.08 -4.63
N LEU A 202 -36.42 -28.91 -5.68
CA LEU A 202 -36.84 -29.13 -7.06
C LEU A 202 -36.40 -30.52 -7.52
N SER A 203 -37.32 -31.29 -8.10
CA SER A 203 -37.00 -32.48 -8.89
C SER A 203 -37.26 -32.18 -10.37
N GLN A 204 -36.26 -32.36 -11.23
CA GLN A 204 -36.37 -32.13 -12.67
C GLN A 204 -36.24 -33.44 -13.43
N ILE A 205 -37.20 -33.72 -14.32
CA ILE A 205 -37.09 -34.77 -15.32
C ILE A 205 -36.76 -34.10 -16.65
N VAL A 206 -35.60 -34.43 -17.21
CA VAL A 206 -35.16 -33.91 -18.52
C VAL A 206 -35.32 -34.99 -19.58
N ILE A 207 -36.17 -34.73 -20.57
CA ILE A 207 -36.29 -35.58 -21.77
C ILE A 207 -35.41 -34.95 -22.84
N ILE A 208 -34.27 -35.58 -23.15
CA ILE A 208 -33.39 -35.14 -24.23
C ILE A 208 -34.02 -35.60 -25.55
N PRO A 209 -34.42 -34.68 -26.45
CA PRO A 209 -35.00 -35.08 -27.72
C PRO A 209 -33.94 -35.79 -28.58
N PRO A 210 -34.31 -36.83 -29.34
CA PRO A 210 -33.39 -37.45 -30.29
C PRO A 210 -32.97 -36.43 -31.36
N ALA A 211 -31.76 -36.57 -31.88
CA ALA A 211 -31.30 -35.74 -32.98
C ALA A 211 -32.24 -35.89 -34.20
N LYS A 212 -32.66 -34.76 -34.79
CA LYS A 212 -33.46 -34.75 -36.02
C LYS A 212 -32.69 -35.42 -37.16
N SER A 213 -33.39 -36.16 -38.03
CA SER A 213 -32.82 -36.77 -39.25
C SER A 213 -32.02 -35.77 -40.07
N ASP A 214 -32.56 -34.56 -40.25
CA ASP A 214 -32.00 -33.52 -41.09
C ASP A 214 -30.66 -33.00 -40.53
N ALA A 215 -30.54 -32.90 -39.20
CA ALA A 215 -29.29 -32.51 -38.55
C ALA A 215 -28.21 -33.58 -38.68
N LYS A 216 -28.61 -34.86 -38.66
CA LYS A 216 -27.70 -36.00 -38.86
C LYS A 216 -27.22 -36.07 -40.31
N GLU A 217 -28.11 -35.82 -41.28
CA GLU A 217 -27.76 -35.73 -42.69
C GLU A 217 -26.85 -34.53 -42.99
N ALA A 218 -27.16 -33.35 -42.44
CA ALA A 218 -26.31 -32.17 -42.59
C ALA A 218 -24.90 -32.38 -42.00
N ALA A 219 -24.80 -32.99 -40.81
CA ALA A 219 -23.51 -33.35 -40.22
C ALA A 219 -22.76 -34.40 -41.05
N ARG A 220 -23.47 -35.35 -41.66
CA ARG A 220 -22.89 -36.34 -42.57
C ARG A 220 -22.35 -35.69 -43.84
N PHE A 221 -23.13 -34.83 -44.50
CA PHE A 221 -22.68 -34.09 -45.68
C PHE A 221 -21.46 -33.22 -45.39
N PHE A 222 -21.42 -32.57 -44.23
CA PHE A 222 -20.26 -31.79 -43.79
C PHE A 222 -19.03 -32.67 -43.53
N ALA A 223 -19.19 -33.83 -42.90
CA ALA A 223 -18.10 -34.78 -42.70
C ALA A 223 -17.59 -35.37 -44.03
N GLU A 224 -18.49 -35.64 -44.98
CA GLU A 224 -18.15 -36.10 -46.33
C GLU A 224 -17.41 -35.01 -47.12
N SER A 225 -17.83 -33.75 -47.03
CA SER A 225 -17.13 -32.63 -47.70
C SER A 225 -15.73 -32.39 -47.13
N LEU A 226 -15.56 -32.50 -45.81
CA LEU A 226 -14.23 -32.44 -45.18
C LEU A 226 -13.35 -33.61 -45.63
N ARG A 227 -13.88 -34.85 -45.65
CA ARG A 227 -13.15 -36.03 -46.14
C ARG A 227 -12.71 -35.84 -47.58
N ASP A 228 -13.62 -35.44 -48.46
CA ASP A 228 -13.34 -35.30 -49.89
C ASP A 228 -12.34 -34.16 -50.15
N SER A 229 -12.35 -33.09 -49.33
CA SER A 229 -11.33 -32.02 -49.39
C SER A 229 -9.91 -32.49 -49.03
N ILE A 230 -9.79 -33.51 -48.16
CA ILE A 230 -8.51 -34.08 -47.72
C ILE A 230 -7.98 -35.12 -48.72
N LEU A 231 -8.87 -35.84 -49.42
CA LEU A 231 -8.50 -36.90 -50.37
C LEU A 231 -8.10 -36.41 -51.77
N VAL A 232 -8.32 -35.13 -52.09
CA VAL A 232 -7.98 -34.52 -53.40
C VAL A 232 -6.53 -33.98 -53.43
N TYR A 233 -5.69 -34.35 -52.45
CA TYR A 233 -4.25 -34.07 -52.42
C TYR A 233 -3.42 -35.35 -52.43
#